data_AF-A0A955AHG5-F1
#
_entry.id   AF-A0A955AHG5-F1
#
_cell.length_a   1.000
_cell.length_b   1.000
_cell.length_c   1.000
_cell.angle_alpha   90.00
_cell.angle_beta   90.00
_cell.angle_gamma   90.00
#
_symmetry.space_group_name_H-M   'P 1'
#
loop_
_entity.id
_entity.type
_entity.pdbx_description
1 polymer ?
#
loop_
_entity_poly.entity_id
_entity_poly.type
_entity_poly.pdbx_seq_one_letter_code
_entity_poly.pdbx_strand_id
1 'polypeptide(L)'
;QDPIMMKPNACVLLGLICSTTCSLVHGQYETEIQVAKDGTADFAAIQEAIDSAKSFPDKRVTVHVKNGIYEEKVKVHSWNSRLTLQGESTDGVIIRWNDHFDKMKRGRNSTFHTATLLVDGDECCLENLTIENTAGPVGQAVALSVEADRCLIENCRLVGHQDTLYAAGTNSRQHYRNCHIEGTTDFVFGEATAYFENCTLHSKANSYITAASTPAGRPHGFVFDNCRLTAADGVKDVFLGRPWRSFAKTVFIHCEMDGHIHPAGWSNWNAPENETTAYYAEGHNTGPGADAAKRVPWAKMLSDEQAKQLTGEEVLKPFPLPAMQTSGNDVSDTRIPKDPSYTLASAYAKYKKDYPFIRAVEYDSSHGNLRQSNVCYHTVGTRKLSLDIFSADPTTGIKPAVLLVHGGGWSSGDRKLMHPLADYLSRHGFVAITVEYRLSPEARYPAAVDDLKNAVTWVLVNGQGHHIDTNKVAILGCSAGAQLAGLVGLTYRVDASVAGGQNPIRAIVNIDGVMDFTSEEVRKSEDDPSRESTPASRWLGGRYAERPERWKEASPLYYVDEQSPPIKFVNSSQPRFHAGRDEVIAKLNEYSIDSAVTTFDDAPHSFWLFDPWFEKTGMVVVRFLQKVLN
;
A
#
# COMPACT_ATOMS: atom_id res chain seq x y z
N GLN A 1 62.76 71.13 -8.85
CA GLN A 1 62.54 70.21 -9.98
C GLN A 1 61.29 69.41 -9.64
N ASP A 2 60.25 69.63 -10.44
CA ASP A 2 58.94 68.94 -10.52
C ASP A 2 59.06 67.41 -10.75
N PRO A 3 57.97 66.59 -10.79
CA PRO A 3 56.52 66.95 -10.80
C PRO A 3 55.55 66.09 -9.94
N ILE A 4 54.27 66.50 -9.95
CA ILE A 4 53.06 65.86 -9.41
C ILE A 4 52.04 65.57 -10.56
N MET A 5 51.40 64.39 -10.49
CA MET A 5 50.09 63.89 -11.03
C MET A 5 49.50 64.31 -12.40
N MET A 6 49.02 63.33 -13.20
CA MET A 6 47.57 62.98 -13.37
C MET A 6 47.25 61.97 -14.51
N LYS A 7 46.26 61.08 -14.24
CA LYS A 7 45.16 60.55 -15.11
C LYS A 7 45.28 59.23 -15.93
N PRO A 8 44.12 58.57 -16.24
CA PRO A 8 43.94 57.11 -16.29
C PRO A 8 43.74 56.54 -17.72
N ASN A 9 43.89 55.22 -17.88
CA ASN A 9 43.67 54.52 -19.16
C ASN A 9 42.39 53.68 -19.19
N ALA A 10 41.74 53.77 -20.36
CA ALA A 10 40.47 53.20 -20.73
C ALA A 10 40.57 51.78 -21.32
N CYS A 11 39.40 51.15 -21.38
CA CYS A 11 39.06 49.83 -21.93
C CYS A 11 39.64 49.49 -23.31
N VAL A 12 40.00 48.20 -23.47
CA VAL A 12 39.72 47.44 -24.70
C VAL A 12 39.16 46.07 -24.31
N LEU A 13 37.97 45.79 -24.85
CA LEU A 13 37.20 44.56 -24.74
C LEU A 13 37.76 43.53 -25.73
N LEU A 14 38.06 42.30 -25.30
CA LEU A 14 38.13 41.13 -26.17
C LEU A 14 37.54 39.93 -25.43
N GLY A 15 36.46 39.39 -26.02
CA GLY A 15 35.70 38.28 -25.46
C GLY A 15 36.38 36.94 -25.64
N LEU A 16 36.19 36.05 -24.66
CA LEU A 16 36.15 34.62 -24.89
C LEU A 16 34.81 34.10 -24.35
N ILE A 17 34.05 33.53 -25.28
CA ILE A 17 32.81 32.80 -25.06
C ILE A 17 33.17 31.53 -24.28
N CYS A 18 32.76 31.44 -23.01
CA CYS A 18 32.75 30.18 -22.28
C CYS A 18 31.33 29.63 -22.34
N SER A 19 31.07 28.77 -23.31
CA SER A 19 29.87 27.94 -23.37
C SER A 19 29.91 26.96 -22.21
N THR A 20 29.23 27.28 -21.12
CA THR A 20 28.91 26.33 -20.04
C THR A 20 27.94 25.30 -20.60
N THR A 21 28.50 24.20 -21.11
CA THR A 21 27.76 22.96 -21.25
C THR A 21 27.42 22.50 -19.84
N CYS A 22 26.18 22.77 -19.41
CA CYS A 22 25.60 22.13 -18.25
C CYS A 22 25.40 20.65 -18.59
N SER A 23 26.47 19.87 -18.44
CA SER A 23 26.36 18.42 -18.46
C SER A 23 25.65 18.04 -17.16
N LEU A 24 24.39 17.63 -17.28
CA LEU A 24 23.69 16.90 -16.23
C LEU A 24 24.45 15.60 -15.99
N VAL A 25 25.45 15.66 -15.09
CA VAL A 25 25.99 14.46 -14.47
C VAL A 25 24.84 13.89 -13.66
N HIS A 26 24.17 12.87 -14.20
CA HIS A 26 23.32 12.01 -13.39
C HIS A 26 24.24 11.44 -12.32
N GLY A 27 24.16 11.95 -11.08
CA GLY A 27 24.97 11.47 -9.97
C GLY A 27 24.78 9.96 -9.87
N GLN A 28 25.85 9.19 -10.13
CA GLN A 28 25.85 7.77 -9.83
C GLN A 28 25.74 7.65 -8.32
N TYR A 29 24.68 7.01 -7.84
CA TYR A 29 24.51 6.70 -6.42
C TYR A 29 25.23 5.40 -6.13
N GLU A 30 25.75 5.27 -4.91
CA GLU A 30 26.47 4.08 -4.48
C GLU A 30 25.53 2.87 -4.50
N THR A 31 25.96 1.79 -5.13
CA THR A 31 25.22 0.51 -5.16
C THR A 31 25.88 -0.53 -4.28
N GLU A 32 27.08 -0.30 -3.79
CA GLU A 32 27.83 -1.21 -2.93
C GLU A 32 28.13 -0.51 -1.59
N ILE A 33 27.35 -0.85 -0.56
CA ILE A 33 27.45 -0.23 0.77
C ILE A 33 28.11 -1.22 1.72
N GLN A 34 29.10 -0.78 2.50
CA GLN A 34 29.79 -1.64 3.47
C GLN A 34 29.35 -1.34 4.91
N VAL A 35 29.13 -2.41 5.70
CA VAL A 35 28.78 -2.33 7.12
C VAL A 35 29.75 -3.16 7.94
N ALA A 36 30.40 -2.55 8.93
CA ALA A 36 31.31 -3.23 9.86
C ALA A 36 31.31 -2.55 11.24
N LYS A 37 31.17 -3.35 12.30
CA LYS A 37 31.11 -2.84 13.68
C LYS A 37 32.41 -2.22 14.19
N ASP A 38 33.54 -2.61 13.60
CA ASP A 38 34.87 -2.15 14.00
C ASP A 38 35.24 -0.78 13.41
N GLY A 39 34.32 -0.16 12.66
CA GLY A 39 34.52 1.16 12.05
C GLY A 39 35.36 1.14 10.77
N THR A 40 35.59 -0.04 10.18
CA THR A 40 36.37 -0.18 8.94
C THR A 40 35.55 0.01 7.65
N ALA A 41 34.25 0.29 7.78
CA ALA A 41 33.29 0.39 6.67
C ALA A 41 32.50 1.71 6.72
N ASP A 42 31.62 1.92 5.72
CA ASP A 42 30.81 3.14 5.57
C ASP A 42 29.86 3.35 6.74
N PHE A 43 29.30 2.25 7.29
CA PHE A 43 28.36 2.26 8.40
C PHE A 43 28.74 1.24 9.48
N ALA A 44 28.37 1.54 10.73
CA ALA A 44 28.52 0.62 11.86
C ALA A 44 27.23 -0.16 12.17
N ALA A 45 26.08 0.30 11.67
CA ALA A 45 24.76 -0.29 11.85
C ALA A 45 24.11 -0.62 10.50
N ILE A 46 23.35 -1.71 10.45
CA ILE A 46 22.69 -2.17 9.22
C ILE A 46 21.54 -1.24 8.86
N GLN A 47 20.76 -0.78 9.84
CA GLN A 47 19.64 0.11 9.56
C GLN A 47 20.10 1.43 8.93
N GLU A 48 21.19 2.01 9.42
CA GLU A 48 21.75 3.26 8.87
C GLU A 48 22.18 3.11 7.41
N ALA A 49 22.79 1.97 7.07
CA ALA A 49 23.16 1.65 5.70
C ALA A 49 21.93 1.55 4.78
N ILE A 50 20.87 0.87 5.23
CA ILE A 50 19.61 0.76 4.48
C ILE A 50 18.92 2.12 4.32
N ASP A 51 18.88 2.93 5.38
CA ASP A 51 18.28 4.27 5.36
C ASP A 51 19.06 5.23 4.44
N SER A 52 20.37 5.01 4.27
CA SER A 52 21.20 5.78 3.34
C SER A 52 21.05 5.38 1.87
N ALA A 53 20.57 4.15 1.61
CA ALA A 53 20.44 3.61 0.27
C ALA A 53 19.40 4.39 -0.54
N LYS A 54 19.63 4.53 -1.84
CA LYS A 54 18.70 5.23 -2.73
C LYS A 54 17.30 4.61 -2.68
N SER A 55 16.30 5.44 -2.45
CA SER A 55 14.88 5.11 -2.61
C SER A 55 14.54 4.84 -4.09
N PHE A 56 13.81 3.76 -4.34
CA PHE A 56 13.37 3.28 -5.65
C PHE A 56 14.53 3.16 -6.65
N PRO A 57 15.56 2.36 -6.33
CA PRO A 57 16.74 2.30 -7.16
C PRO A 57 16.42 1.59 -8.48
N ASP A 58 16.93 2.16 -9.58
CA ASP A 58 16.88 1.60 -10.92
C ASP A 58 17.84 0.40 -11.10
N LYS A 59 18.75 0.22 -10.14
CA LYS A 59 19.71 -0.90 -10.05
C LYS A 59 19.61 -1.59 -8.69
N ARG A 60 20.10 -2.83 -8.61
CA ARG A 60 20.24 -3.52 -7.32
C ARG A 60 21.25 -2.78 -6.44
N VAL A 61 20.90 -2.54 -5.18
CA VAL A 61 21.79 -1.98 -4.17
C VAL A 61 22.16 -3.12 -3.21
N THR A 62 23.45 -3.34 -2.99
CA THR A 62 23.98 -4.40 -2.13
C THR A 62 24.59 -3.78 -0.87
N VAL A 63 24.07 -4.18 0.29
CA VAL A 63 24.62 -3.87 1.61
C VAL A 63 25.43 -5.09 2.08
N HIS A 64 26.74 -4.97 2.07
CA HIS A 64 27.71 -5.97 2.52
C HIS A 64 27.93 -5.83 4.02
N VAL A 65 27.66 -6.87 4.78
CA VAL A 65 27.75 -6.85 6.24
C VAL A 65 28.88 -7.76 6.69
N LYS A 66 29.89 -7.19 7.35
CA LYS A 66 31.00 -7.94 7.95
C LYS A 66 30.57 -8.75 9.16
N ASN A 67 31.33 -9.78 9.49
CA ASN A 67 31.06 -10.63 10.65
C ASN A 67 30.95 -9.78 11.94
N GLY A 68 29.89 -10.03 12.70
CA GLY A 68 29.55 -9.32 13.92
C GLY A 68 28.15 -9.69 14.42
N ILE A 69 27.92 -9.43 15.70
CA ILE A 69 26.58 -9.50 16.31
C ILE A 69 25.97 -8.11 16.27
N TYR A 70 24.92 -7.92 15.48
CA TYR A 70 24.16 -6.69 15.29
C TYR A 70 22.88 -6.74 16.14
N GLU A 71 22.90 -6.04 17.27
CA GLU A 71 21.77 -5.97 18.20
C GLU A 71 20.91 -4.75 17.89
N GLU A 72 20.11 -4.86 16.83
CA GLU A 72 19.28 -3.79 16.29
C GLU A 72 18.02 -4.38 15.64
N LYS A 73 16.99 -3.54 15.48
CA LYS A 73 15.86 -3.86 14.60
C LYS A 73 16.15 -3.32 13.22
N VAL A 74 15.92 -4.15 12.21
CA VAL A 74 16.16 -3.80 10.81
C VAL A 74 14.84 -3.77 10.05
N LYS A 75 14.61 -2.73 9.25
CA LYS A 75 13.53 -2.61 8.29
C LYS A 75 14.11 -2.23 6.93
N VAL A 76 13.90 -3.12 5.95
CA VAL A 76 14.02 -2.78 4.53
C VAL A 76 12.70 -2.15 4.12
N HIS A 77 12.67 -0.84 3.92
CA HIS A 77 11.41 -0.13 3.64
C HIS A 77 10.89 -0.45 2.25
N SER A 78 9.60 -0.16 2.00
CA SER A 78 8.97 -0.38 0.71
C SER A 78 9.61 0.39 -0.45
N TRP A 79 10.30 1.49 -0.16
CA TRP A 79 11.09 2.23 -1.13
C TRP A 79 12.50 1.68 -1.36
N ASN A 80 13.01 0.77 -0.52
CA ASN A 80 14.30 0.11 -0.75
C ASN A 80 14.16 -1.14 -1.62
N SER A 81 13.35 -1.08 -2.69
CA SER A 81 13.18 -2.21 -3.62
C SER A 81 14.52 -2.64 -4.24
N ARG A 82 14.66 -3.93 -4.61
CA ARG A 82 15.88 -4.49 -5.21
C ARG A 82 17.12 -4.36 -4.30
N LEU A 83 16.95 -4.30 -2.98
CA LEU A 83 18.06 -4.31 -2.04
C LEU A 83 18.53 -5.74 -1.75
N THR A 84 19.84 -5.97 -1.77
CA THR A 84 20.45 -7.19 -1.26
C THR A 84 21.13 -6.88 0.07
N LEU A 85 20.77 -7.57 1.13
CA LEU A 85 21.52 -7.59 2.38
C LEU A 85 22.37 -8.86 2.42
N GLN A 86 23.67 -8.71 2.22
CA GLN A 86 24.61 -9.82 2.08
C GLN A 86 25.57 -9.86 3.26
N GLY A 87 25.47 -10.89 4.08
CA GLY A 87 26.44 -11.15 5.14
C GLY A 87 27.75 -11.76 4.60
N GLU A 88 28.85 -11.49 5.29
CA GLU A 88 30.15 -12.12 5.03
C GLU A 88 30.12 -13.63 5.31
N SER A 89 29.34 -14.06 6.29
CA SER A 89 29.07 -15.47 6.53
C SER A 89 27.81 -15.68 7.37
N THR A 90 27.12 -16.79 7.14
CA THR A 90 25.88 -17.14 7.84
C THR A 90 26.06 -17.24 9.35
N ASP A 91 27.17 -17.83 9.81
CA ASP A 91 27.46 -18.01 11.23
C ASP A 91 28.14 -16.79 11.87
N GLY A 92 28.71 -15.90 11.06
CA GLY A 92 29.47 -14.73 11.54
C GLY A 92 28.65 -13.44 11.58
N VAL A 93 27.62 -13.28 10.74
CA VAL A 93 26.72 -12.11 10.74
C VAL A 93 25.41 -12.48 11.44
N ILE A 94 25.19 -11.95 12.64
CA ILE A 94 24.01 -12.27 13.46
C ILE A 94 23.24 -10.99 13.76
N ILE A 95 22.05 -10.84 13.17
CA ILE A 95 21.11 -9.76 13.47
C ILE A 95 20.14 -10.26 14.52
N ARG A 96 20.07 -9.62 15.69
CA ARG A 96 19.24 -10.12 16.79
C ARG A 96 18.49 -9.03 17.56
N TRP A 97 17.28 -9.38 17.98
CA TRP A 97 16.47 -8.56 18.89
C TRP A 97 15.62 -9.46 19.81
N ASN A 98 14.79 -8.89 20.69
CA ASN A 98 14.01 -9.64 21.69
C ASN A 98 12.58 -9.13 21.93
N ASP A 99 12.00 -8.45 20.93
CA ASP A 99 10.59 -8.05 21.02
C ASP A 99 9.67 -9.27 20.95
N HIS A 100 8.61 -9.26 21.74
CA HIS A 100 7.59 -10.30 21.79
C HIS A 100 6.22 -9.69 22.09
N PHE A 101 5.15 -10.45 21.87
CA PHE A 101 3.77 -9.99 21.92
C PHE A 101 3.45 -9.16 23.17
N ASP A 102 3.74 -9.69 24.36
CA ASP A 102 3.42 -9.04 25.64
C ASP A 102 4.26 -7.78 25.90
N LYS A 103 5.49 -7.71 25.36
CA LYS A 103 6.34 -6.52 25.44
C LYS A 103 5.80 -5.38 24.60
N MET A 104 5.18 -5.66 23.46
CA MET A 104 4.72 -4.62 22.53
C MET A 104 3.54 -3.83 23.08
N LYS A 105 2.60 -4.46 23.79
CA LYS A 105 1.39 -3.82 24.37
C LYS A 105 0.57 -3.02 23.34
N ARG A 106 0.47 -3.50 22.09
CA ARG A 106 -0.28 -2.87 20.98
C ARG A 106 -1.61 -3.56 20.68
N GLY A 107 -2.15 -4.29 21.66
CA GLY A 107 -3.39 -5.06 21.52
C GLY A 107 -3.22 -6.30 20.65
N ARG A 108 -4.31 -6.74 20.00
CA ARG A 108 -4.37 -8.01 19.24
C ARG A 108 -3.37 -8.14 18.08
N ASN A 109 -2.78 -7.03 17.64
CA ASN A 109 -1.84 -6.96 16.51
C ASN A 109 -0.38 -6.91 16.96
N SER A 110 -0.09 -7.18 18.24
CA SER A 110 1.25 -7.01 18.81
C SER A 110 2.33 -7.85 18.11
N THR A 111 2.00 -9.08 17.67
CA THR A 111 2.91 -9.97 16.92
C THR A 111 3.60 -9.27 15.75
N PHE A 112 2.85 -8.49 14.96
CA PHE A 112 3.34 -7.85 13.73
C PHE A 112 4.34 -6.71 13.98
N HIS A 113 4.62 -6.38 15.24
CA HIS A 113 5.62 -5.39 15.61
C HIS A 113 6.87 -6.02 16.27
N THR A 114 6.91 -7.35 16.41
CA THR A 114 7.97 -8.07 17.11
C THR A 114 9.18 -8.45 16.24
N ALA A 115 9.06 -8.32 14.92
CA ALA A 115 10.09 -8.71 13.96
C ALA A 115 11.46 -8.09 14.30
N THR A 116 12.50 -8.93 14.30
CA THR A 116 13.89 -8.47 14.36
C THR A 116 14.27 -7.81 13.03
N LEU A 117 13.89 -8.45 11.92
CA LEU A 117 14.03 -7.90 10.57
C LEU A 117 12.68 -7.91 9.85
N LEU A 118 12.26 -6.77 9.30
CA LEU A 118 11.10 -6.63 8.41
C LEU A 118 11.54 -6.27 6.99
N VAL A 119 11.11 -7.05 6.00
CA VAL A 119 11.28 -6.74 4.56
C VAL A 119 9.96 -6.31 3.96
N ASP A 120 9.88 -5.03 3.60
CA ASP A 120 8.71 -4.36 3.01
C ASP A 120 8.98 -3.96 1.53
N GLY A 121 10.25 -4.00 1.08
CA GLY A 121 10.66 -3.70 -0.29
C GLY A 121 10.65 -4.92 -1.23
N ASP A 122 10.03 -4.78 -2.40
CA ASP A 122 9.99 -5.82 -3.45
C ASP A 122 11.37 -6.16 -4.01
N GLU A 123 11.53 -7.39 -4.53
CA GLU A 123 12.73 -7.88 -5.23
C GLU A 123 14.01 -7.89 -4.37
N CYS A 124 13.85 -7.86 -3.05
CA CYS A 124 14.96 -7.88 -2.10
C CYS A 124 15.53 -9.28 -1.90
N CYS A 125 16.84 -9.33 -1.62
CA CYS A 125 17.55 -10.56 -1.27
C CYS A 125 18.16 -10.47 0.13
N LEU A 126 18.06 -11.53 0.92
CA LEU A 126 18.83 -11.71 2.16
C LEU A 126 19.74 -12.91 1.99
N GLU A 127 21.05 -12.72 2.17
CA GLU A 127 22.05 -13.74 1.86
C GLU A 127 23.07 -13.90 3.00
N ASN A 128 23.45 -15.14 3.31
CA ASN A 128 24.60 -15.48 4.15
C ASN A 128 24.61 -14.81 5.53
N LEU A 129 23.48 -14.82 6.24
CA LEU A 129 23.36 -14.20 7.57
C LEU A 129 22.39 -14.95 8.49
N THR A 130 22.47 -14.68 9.79
CA THR A 130 21.54 -15.17 10.81
C THR A 130 20.62 -14.05 11.28
N ILE A 131 19.32 -14.33 11.38
CA ILE A 131 18.31 -13.45 11.95
C ILE A 131 17.68 -14.17 13.14
N GLU A 132 17.79 -13.58 14.32
CA GLU A 132 17.43 -14.22 15.58
C GLU A 132 16.48 -13.35 16.41
N ASN A 133 15.37 -13.93 16.86
CA ASN A 133 14.61 -13.39 17.98
C ASN A 133 14.94 -14.13 19.28
N THR A 134 15.65 -13.43 20.16
CA THR A 134 16.19 -13.94 21.43
C THR A 134 15.19 -13.90 22.60
N ALA A 135 13.92 -13.57 22.37
CA ALA A 135 12.92 -13.43 23.44
C ALA A 135 12.65 -14.73 24.22
N GLY A 136 12.95 -15.90 23.64
CA GLY A 136 12.69 -17.20 24.25
C GLY A 136 11.22 -17.63 24.13
N PRO A 137 10.77 -18.62 24.93
CA PRO A 137 9.40 -19.17 24.87
C PRO A 137 8.40 -18.28 25.62
N VAL A 138 8.23 -17.03 25.17
CA VAL A 138 7.41 -15.99 25.82
C VAL A 138 6.15 -15.62 25.02
N GLY A 139 5.68 -16.53 24.15
CA GLY A 139 4.65 -16.25 23.16
C GLY A 139 5.24 -15.80 21.82
N GLN A 140 4.44 -15.09 21.01
CA GLN A 140 4.81 -14.74 19.63
C GLN A 140 6.00 -13.77 19.61
N ALA A 141 7.06 -14.12 18.87
CA ALA A 141 8.27 -13.34 18.76
C ALA A 141 8.95 -13.59 17.40
N VAL A 142 8.73 -12.69 16.44
CA VAL A 142 9.14 -12.86 15.05
C VAL A 142 10.63 -12.56 14.88
N ALA A 143 11.37 -13.47 14.23
CA ALA A 143 12.74 -13.21 13.79
C ALA A 143 12.71 -12.43 12.46
N LEU A 144 12.09 -13.02 11.43
CA LEU A 144 11.97 -12.42 10.10
C LEU A 144 10.50 -12.25 9.72
N SER A 145 10.13 -11.03 9.31
CA SER A 145 8.89 -10.75 8.57
C SER A 145 9.22 -10.38 7.14
N VAL A 146 8.60 -11.05 6.17
CA VAL A 146 8.68 -10.70 4.74
C VAL A 146 7.28 -10.40 4.26
N GLU A 147 7.03 -9.15 3.89
CA GLU A 147 5.73 -8.64 3.43
C GLU A 147 5.78 -8.14 1.97
N ALA A 148 6.89 -8.43 1.28
CA ALA A 148 7.20 -8.00 -0.08
C ALA A 148 7.14 -9.14 -1.13
N ASP A 149 7.02 -8.78 -2.41
CA ASP A 149 6.97 -9.71 -3.53
C ASP A 149 8.35 -9.92 -4.19
N ARG A 150 8.55 -11.11 -4.77
CA ARG A 150 9.78 -11.53 -5.47
C ARG A 150 11.03 -11.51 -4.58
N CYS A 151 10.88 -11.83 -3.30
CA CYS A 151 12.01 -11.88 -2.37
C CYS A 151 12.74 -13.23 -2.41
N LEU A 152 14.06 -13.19 -2.31
CA LEU A 152 14.92 -14.37 -2.15
C LEU A 152 15.62 -14.32 -0.78
N ILE A 153 15.53 -15.40 -0.03
CA ILE A 153 16.26 -15.59 1.22
C ILE A 153 17.12 -16.82 1.00
N GLU A 154 18.44 -16.63 0.95
CA GLU A 154 19.37 -17.68 0.56
C GLU A 154 20.48 -17.87 1.60
N ASN A 155 20.70 -19.14 1.98
CA ASN A 155 21.76 -19.52 2.92
C ASN A 155 21.69 -18.73 4.25
N CYS A 156 20.47 -18.52 4.75
CA CYS A 156 20.20 -17.79 5.99
C CYS A 156 19.78 -18.73 7.13
N ARG A 157 20.05 -18.32 8.36
CA ARG A 157 19.52 -18.98 9.57
C ARG A 157 18.45 -18.10 10.21
N LEU A 158 17.25 -18.62 10.37
CA LEU A 158 16.12 -17.96 11.03
C LEU A 158 15.87 -18.64 12.38
N VAL A 159 16.17 -17.94 13.46
CA VAL A 159 16.24 -18.53 14.81
C VAL A 159 15.21 -17.89 15.72
N GLY A 160 14.32 -18.70 16.29
CA GLY A 160 13.31 -18.19 17.22
C GLY A 160 12.65 -19.30 18.06
N HIS A 161 11.46 -18.98 18.54
CA HIS A 161 10.56 -19.90 19.25
C HIS A 161 9.20 -19.89 18.54
N GLN A 162 8.19 -19.25 19.12
CA GLN A 162 6.88 -19.16 18.49
C GLN A 162 6.87 -18.03 17.45
N ASP A 163 6.27 -18.28 16.29
CA ASP A 163 6.11 -17.32 15.18
C ASP A 163 7.45 -16.82 14.58
N THR A 164 8.46 -17.71 14.42
CA THR A 164 9.82 -17.32 13.98
C THR A 164 9.87 -16.62 12.61
N LEU A 165 9.19 -17.16 11.60
CA LEU A 165 9.11 -16.59 10.25
C LEU A 165 7.66 -16.23 9.92
N TYR A 166 7.43 -14.93 9.68
CA TYR A 166 6.19 -14.43 9.10
C TYR A 166 6.35 -14.21 7.59
N ALA A 167 5.89 -15.18 6.81
CA ALA A 167 5.89 -15.16 5.34
C ALA A 167 4.53 -14.64 4.84
N ALA A 168 4.44 -13.33 4.60
CA ALA A 168 3.20 -12.60 4.36
C ALA A 168 3.31 -11.63 3.18
N GLY A 169 2.29 -10.80 2.97
CA GLY A 169 2.28 -9.79 1.91
C GLY A 169 1.24 -10.10 0.83
N THR A 170 0.65 -9.03 0.29
CA THR A 170 -0.44 -9.20 -0.68
C THR A 170 0.12 -9.68 -2.02
N ASN A 171 -0.19 -10.94 -2.36
CA ASN A 171 0.31 -11.59 -3.59
C ASN A 171 1.84 -11.68 -3.61
N SER A 172 2.46 -11.76 -2.44
CA SER A 172 3.89 -11.96 -2.31
C SER A 172 4.30 -13.37 -2.72
N ARG A 173 5.42 -13.42 -3.44
CA ARG A 173 6.14 -14.63 -3.82
C ARG A 173 7.51 -14.59 -3.18
N GLN A 174 7.84 -15.63 -2.45
CA GLN A 174 9.04 -15.68 -1.62
C GLN A 174 9.75 -17.01 -1.84
N HIS A 175 11.06 -16.95 -2.10
CA HIS A 175 11.89 -18.14 -2.25
C HIS A 175 12.87 -18.20 -1.08
N TYR A 176 12.79 -19.28 -0.31
CA TYR A 176 13.74 -19.60 0.76
C TYR A 176 14.60 -20.77 0.27
N ARG A 177 15.89 -20.57 0.08
CA ARG A 177 16.80 -21.57 -0.47
C ARG A 177 17.96 -21.84 0.47
N ASN A 178 18.26 -23.12 0.74
CA ASN A 178 19.37 -23.54 1.60
C ASN A 178 19.32 -22.90 3.01
N CYS A 179 18.12 -22.64 3.54
CA CYS A 179 17.97 -21.98 4.84
C CYS A 179 17.84 -22.97 5.99
N HIS A 180 18.23 -22.56 7.19
CA HIS A 180 17.89 -23.26 8.45
C HIS A 180 16.85 -22.43 9.20
N ILE A 181 15.71 -23.02 9.53
CA ILE A 181 14.60 -22.34 10.20
C ILE A 181 14.24 -23.14 11.45
N GLU A 182 14.28 -22.52 12.63
CA GLU A 182 14.00 -23.22 13.88
C GLU A 182 13.03 -22.49 14.79
N GLY A 183 12.17 -23.26 15.48
CA GLY A 183 11.18 -22.70 16.38
C GLY A 183 10.33 -23.75 17.09
N THR A 184 9.22 -23.32 17.66
CA THR A 184 8.32 -24.16 18.48
C THR A 184 6.92 -24.21 17.88
N THR A 185 6.06 -23.26 18.20
CA THR A 185 4.69 -23.16 17.70
C THR A 185 4.63 -22.26 16.48
N ASP A 186 4.01 -22.74 15.41
CA ASP A 186 3.68 -21.97 14.20
C ASP A 186 4.89 -21.22 13.62
N PHE A 187 6.07 -21.84 13.69
CA PHE A 187 7.32 -21.10 13.46
C PHE A 187 7.53 -20.71 11.99
N VAL A 188 6.72 -21.23 11.07
CA VAL A 188 6.51 -20.66 9.72
C VAL A 188 5.01 -20.36 9.54
N PHE A 189 4.63 -19.08 9.46
CA PHE A 189 3.22 -18.69 9.37
C PHE A 189 3.00 -17.52 8.41
N GLY A 190 1.76 -17.32 7.97
CA GLY A 190 1.37 -16.24 7.06
C GLY A 190 0.71 -16.69 5.75
N GLU A 191 0.46 -15.74 4.86
CA GLU A 191 -0.39 -15.91 3.67
C GLU A 191 0.34 -15.91 2.32
N ALA A 192 1.67 -15.78 2.32
CA ALA A 192 2.47 -15.68 1.10
C ALA A 192 2.39 -16.96 0.24
N THR A 193 2.68 -16.81 -1.05
CA THR A 193 3.12 -17.94 -1.87
C THR A 193 4.63 -18.11 -1.61
N ALA A 194 5.01 -19.11 -0.80
CA ALA A 194 6.39 -19.30 -0.40
C ALA A 194 6.91 -20.69 -0.80
N TYR A 195 8.04 -20.71 -1.50
CA TYR A 195 8.75 -21.93 -1.88
C TYR A 195 10.00 -22.08 -1.02
N PHE A 196 10.09 -23.18 -0.29
CA PHE A 196 11.22 -23.54 0.55
C PHE A 196 11.96 -24.69 -0.11
N GLU A 197 13.20 -24.46 -0.52
CA GLU A 197 14.02 -25.40 -1.27
C GLU A 197 15.28 -25.73 -0.48
N ASN A 198 15.56 -27.03 -0.29
CA ASN A 198 16.77 -27.49 0.41
C ASN A 198 16.93 -26.89 1.82
N CYS A 199 15.82 -26.59 2.50
CA CYS A 199 15.85 -26.00 3.83
C CYS A 199 15.86 -27.06 4.93
N THR A 200 16.45 -26.73 6.08
CA THR A 200 16.29 -27.51 7.31
C THR A 200 15.26 -26.82 8.21
N LEU A 201 14.23 -27.56 8.61
CA LEU A 201 13.24 -27.12 9.60
C LEU A 201 13.52 -27.84 10.91
N HIS A 202 13.83 -27.11 11.98
CA HIS A 202 14.23 -27.67 13.26
C HIS A 202 13.25 -27.35 14.38
N SER A 203 12.56 -28.38 14.86
CA SER A 203 11.51 -28.28 15.89
C SER A 203 12.11 -28.34 17.31
N LYS A 204 11.84 -27.32 18.11
CA LYS A 204 12.36 -27.18 19.50
C LYS A 204 11.36 -27.63 20.57
N ALA A 205 10.11 -27.89 20.20
CA ALA A 205 9.07 -28.38 21.10
C ALA A 205 8.02 -29.20 20.34
N ASN A 206 7.28 -30.04 21.06
CA ASN A 206 6.11 -30.76 20.54
C ASN A 206 5.00 -29.75 20.20
N SER A 207 4.92 -29.31 18.94
CA SER A 207 3.97 -28.29 18.51
C SER A 207 3.73 -28.36 16.99
N TYR A 208 3.84 -27.25 16.26
CA TYR A 208 3.43 -27.12 14.85
C TYR A 208 4.52 -26.43 14.06
N ILE A 209 4.91 -27.01 12.92
CA ILE A 209 5.86 -26.37 12.00
C ILE A 209 5.19 -25.19 11.31
N THR A 210 4.04 -25.41 10.64
CA THR A 210 3.37 -24.36 9.87
C THR A 210 2.02 -23.91 10.42
N ALA A 211 1.72 -22.63 10.21
CA ALA A 211 0.38 -22.06 10.34
C ALA A 211 0.04 -21.14 9.15
N ALA A 212 -0.30 -21.75 8.01
CA ALA A 212 -0.62 -21.01 6.80
C ALA A 212 -1.99 -20.30 6.91
N SER A 213 -2.09 -19.11 6.32
CA SER A 213 -3.31 -18.30 6.18
C SER A 213 -3.63 -17.96 4.73
N THR A 214 -3.20 -18.81 3.81
CA THR A 214 -3.39 -18.65 2.35
C THR A 214 -4.83 -18.22 2.00
N PRO A 215 -5.03 -17.13 1.24
CA PRO A 215 -6.36 -16.66 0.91
C PRO A 215 -7.04 -17.56 -0.14
N ALA A 216 -8.38 -17.52 -0.16
CA ALA A 216 -9.16 -18.18 -1.19
C ALA A 216 -8.72 -17.77 -2.60
N GLY A 217 -8.68 -18.74 -3.52
CA GLY A 217 -8.33 -18.51 -4.93
C GLY A 217 -6.82 -18.40 -5.21
N ARG A 218 -5.95 -18.39 -4.20
CA ARG A 218 -4.50 -18.43 -4.43
C ARG A 218 -4.08 -19.84 -4.85
N PRO A 219 -3.32 -20.03 -5.96
CA PRO A 219 -2.97 -21.36 -6.45
C PRO A 219 -2.16 -22.16 -5.43
N HIS A 220 -1.14 -21.53 -4.84
CA HIS A 220 -0.20 -22.14 -3.89
C HIS A 220 -0.16 -21.33 -2.57
N GLY A 221 0.26 -21.99 -1.50
CA GLY A 221 0.61 -21.35 -0.23
C GLY A 221 2.07 -21.63 0.07
N PHE A 222 2.33 -22.42 1.11
CA PHE A 222 3.68 -22.89 1.40
C PHE A 222 3.96 -24.22 0.69
N VAL A 223 5.09 -24.30 -0.01
CA VAL A 223 5.59 -25.53 -0.63
C VAL A 223 7.01 -25.76 -0.14
N PHE A 224 7.23 -26.88 0.54
CA PHE A 224 8.54 -27.32 1.02
C PHE A 224 9.01 -28.45 0.13
N ASP A 225 10.08 -28.22 -0.62
CA ASP A 225 10.67 -29.16 -1.56
C ASP A 225 12.10 -29.50 -1.15
N ASN A 226 12.40 -30.80 -1.13
CA ASN A 226 13.71 -31.35 -0.75
C ASN A 226 14.24 -30.82 0.61
N CYS A 227 13.33 -30.59 1.56
CA CYS A 227 13.67 -30.08 2.89
C CYS A 227 13.93 -31.21 3.90
N ARG A 228 14.70 -30.93 4.95
CA ARG A 228 14.93 -31.86 6.07
C ARG A 228 14.21 -31.39 7.33
N LEU A 229 13.32 -32.21 7.88
CA LEU A 229 12.60 -31.93 9.10
C LEU A 229 13.28 -32.67 10.26
N THR A 230 13.75 -31.89 11.23
CA THR A 230 14.56 -32.35 12.37
C THR A 230 13.98 -31.83 13.68
N ALA A 231 14.45 -32.34 14.80
CA ALA A 231 14.02 -31.86 16.10
C ALA A 231 15.11 -31.92 17.16
N ALA A 232 14.94 -31.10 18.20
CA ALA A 232 15.76 -31.12 19.40
C ALA A 232 15.54 -32.41 20.21
N ASP A 233 16.50 -32.72 21.08
CA ASP A 233 16.41 -33.90 21.96
C ASP A 233 15.12 -33.91 22.79
N GLY A 234 14.42 -35.05 22.77
CA GLY A 234 13.17 -35.24 23.51
C GLY A 234 11.90 -34.74 22.82
N VAL A 235 12.01 -34.03 21.69
CA VAL A 235 10.87 -33.63 20.85
C VAL A 235 10.48 -34.79 19.95
N LYS A 236 9.22 -35.22 20.05
CA LYS A 236 8.72 -36.45 19.40
C LYS A 236 7.29 -36.38 18.88
N ASP A 237 6.62 -35.24 19.05
CA ASP A 237 5.19 -35.11 18.80
C ASP A 237 4.87 -33.76 18.14
N VAL A 238 5.33 -33.60 16.89
CA VAL A 238 5.21 -32.35 16.13
C VAL A 238 4.33 -32.53 14.91
N PHE A 239 3.38 -31.64 14.71
CA PHE A 239 2.56 -31.59 13.51
C PHE A 239 3.26 -30.79 12.41
N LEU A 240 3.12 -31.25 11.17
CA LEU A 240 3.54 -30.56 9.95
C LEU A 240 2.89 -29.17 9.85
N GLY A 241 1.65 -29.03 10.31
CA GLY A 241 1.01 -27.73 10.42
C GLY A 241 -0.46 -27.76 10.77
N ARG A 242 -1.05 -26.56 10.81
CA ARG A 242 -2.47 -26.32 11.09
C ARG A 242 -3.01 -25.08 10.36
N PRO A 243 -4.28 -25.08 9.90
CA PRO A 243 -4.81 -23.98 9.10
C PRO A 243 -5.15 -22.78 9.97
N TRP A 244 -4.36 -21.71 9.91
CA TRP A 244 -4.69 -20.46 10.61
C TRP A 244 -5.89 -19.75 9.99
N ARG A 245 -6.15 -20.00 8.69
CA ARG A 245 -7.37 -19.61 7.96
C ARG A 245 -7.89 -20.77 7.10
N SER A 246 -9.16 -20.71 6.73
CA SER A 246 -9.89 -21.83 6.12
C SER A 246 -9.32 -22.32 4.78
N PHE A 247 -8.71 -21.45 3.97
CA PHE A 247 -8.14 -21.81 2.67
C PHE A 247 -6.62 -22.05 2.71
N ALA A 248 -6.06 -22.24 3.91
CA ALA A 248 -4.64 -22.48 4.11
C ALA A 248 -4.11 -23.60 3.20
N LYS A 249 -2.94 -23.38 2.60
CA LYS A 249 -2.28 -24.37 1.76
C LYS A 249 -0.86 -24.63 2.24
N THR A 250 -0.52 -25.90 2.45
CA THR A 250 0.83 -26.31 2.79
C THR A 250 1.12 -27.66 2.13
N VAL A 251 2.27 -27.76 1.48
CA VAL A 251 2.72 -28.99 0.83
C VAL A 251 4.14 -29.33 1.26
N PHE A 252 4.37 -30.58 1.65
CA PHE A 252 5.71 -31.14 1.85
C PHE A 252 5.98 -32.19 0.76
N ILE A 253 7.00 -31.95 -0.06
CA ILE A 253 7.35 -32.82 -1.17
C ILE A 253 8.86 -33.13 -1.17
N HIS A 254 9.24 -34.38 -1.44
CA HIS A 254 10.62 -34.87 -1.41
C HIS A 254 11.37 -34.61 -0.08
N CYS A 255 10.65 -34.40 1.02
CA CYS A 255 11.25 -34.06 2.29
C CYS A 255 11.72 -35.31 3.06
N GLU A 256 12.85 -35.21 3.75
CA GLU A 256 13.28 -36.19 4.74
C GLU A 256 12.72 -35.81 6.12
N MET A 257 11.93 -36.69 6.73
CA MET A 257 11.25 -36.46 8.01
C MET A 257 11.78 -37.37 9.10
N ASP A 258 12.45 -36.80 10.11
CA ASP A 258 12.83 -37.52 11.32
C ASP A 258 11.60 -38.00 12.11
N GLY A 259 11.79 -38.92 13.06
CA GLY A 259 10.70 -39.68 13.72
C GLY A 259 9.86 -38.89 14.73
N HIS A 260 10.03 -37.57 14.79
CA HIS A 260 9.33 -36.67 15.70
C HIS A 260 7.98 -36.18 15.14
N ILE A 261 7.71 -36.43 13.86
CA ILE A 261 6.45 -36.03 13.23
C ILE A 261 5.31 -36.88 13.78
N HIS A 262 4.31 -36.21 14.33
CA HIS A 262 3.10 -36.82 14.87
C HIS A 262 2.45 -37.69 13.77
N PRO A 263 2.01 -38.94 14.03
CA PRO A 263 1.48 -39.84 13.01
C PRO A 263 0.31 -39.27 12.17
N ALA A 264 -0.58 -38.51 12.82
CA ALA A 264 -1.67 -37.78 12.16
C ALA A 264 -1.19 -36.72 11.13
N GLY A 265 0.05 -36.24 11.25
CA GLY A 265 0.70 -35.24 10.40
C GLY A 265 0.17 -33.83 10.60
N TRP A 266 -1.15 -33.64 10.54
CA TRP A 266 -1.79 -32.33 10.49
C TRP A 266 -2.85 -32.17 11.57
N SER A 267 -3.06 -30.93 12.02
CA SER A 267 -4.16 -30.55 12.91
C SER A 267 -5.09 -29.59 12.19
N ASN A 268 -6.39 -29.64 12.48
CA ASN A 268 -7.42 -28.83 11.83
C ASN A 268 -7.72 -27.51 12.58
N TRP A 269 -6.87 -27.10 13.53
CA TRP A 269 -7.09 -25.92 14.38
C TRP A 269 -8.33 -26.03 15.30
N ASN A 270 -8.78 -27.25 15.62
CA ASN A 270 -10.06 -27.51 16.29
C ASN A 270 -11.27 -26.95 15.52
N ALA A 271 -11.16 -26.89 14.19
CA ALA A 271 -12.18 -26.35 13.28
C ALA A 271 -12.38 -27.34 12.10
N PRO A 272 -13.26 -28.35 12.26
CA PRO A 272 -13.48 -29.40 11.26
C PRO A 272 -13.89 -28.87 9.87
N GLU A 273 -14.52 -27.70 9.79
CA GLU A 273 -14.86 -27.05 8.53
C GLU A 273 -13.64 -26.74 7.65
N ASN A 274 -12.47 -26.52 8.24
CA ASN A 274 -11.22 -26.28 7.52
C ASN A 274 -10.78 -27.50 6.71
N GLU A 275 -11.16 -28.71 7.13
CA GLU A 275 -10.80 -29.96 6.44
C GLU A 275 -11.36 -30.03 5.01
N THR A 276 -12.41 -29.25 4.73
CA THR A 276 -13.05 -29.17 3.42
C THR A 276 -12.44 -28.12 2.48
N THR A 277 -11.73 -27.14 3.04
CA THR A 277 -11.28 -25.94 2.30
C THR A 277 -9.76 -25.77 2.28
N ALA A 278 -9.05 -26.25 3.31
CA ALA A 278 -7.60 -26.25 3.37
C ALA A 278 -7.02 -27.30 2.41
N TYR A 279 -5.84 -27.01 1.86
CA TYR A 279 -5.12 -27.91 0.97
C TYR A 279 -3.78 -28.31 1.60
N TYR A 280 -3.81 -29.38 2.38
CA TYR A 280 -2.63 -29.88 3.09
C TYR A 280 -2.21 -31.19 2.43
N ALA A 281 -0.99 -31.23 1.89
CA ALA A 281 -0.57 -32.34 1.04
C ALA A 281 0.86 -32.80 1.30
N GLU A 282 1.11 -34.08 1.03
CA GLU A 282 2.42 -34.72 1.11
C GLU A 282 2.69 -35.52 -0.17
N GLY A 283 3.95 -35.60 -0.61
CA GLY A 283 4.34 -36.40 -1.76
C GLY A 283 5.81 -36.80 -1.71
N HIS A 284 6.13 -38.07 -1.98
CA HIS A 284 7.52 -38.54 -2.05
C HIS A 284 8.41 -38.22 -0.83
N ASN A 285 7.82 -38.05 0.35
CA ASN A 285 8.59 -37.84 1.59
C ASN A 285 9.21 -39.16 2.06
N THR A 286 10.36 -39.08 2.73
CA THR A 286 11.10 -40.23 3.24
C THR A 286 11.44 -40.07 4.72
N GLY A 287 11.97 -41.13 5.34
CA GLY A 287 12.34 -41.12 6.76
C GLY A 287 11.22 -41.59 7.70
N PRO A 288 11.55 -41.82 8.98
CA PRO A 288 10.63 -42.41 9.95
C PRO A 288 9.37 -41.58 10.25
N GLY A 289 9.39 -40.26 10.02
CA GLY A 289 8.23 -39.38 10.17
C GLY A 289 7.29 -39.33 8.96
N ALA A 290 7.68 -39.92 7.82
CA ALA A 290 6.96 -39.81 6.55
C ALA A 290 5.88 -40.88 6.34
N ASP A 291 5.60 -41.74 7.33
CA ASP A 291 4.54 -42.76 7.22
C ASP A 291 3.15 -42.11 7.07
N ALA A 292 2.63 -42.13 5.84
CA ALA A 292 1.36 -41.55 5.48
C ALA A 292 0.14 -42.38 5.95
N ALA A 293 0.32 -43.64 6.37
CA ALA A 293 -0.79 -44.55 6.66
C ALA A 293 -1.70 -44.11 7.82
N LYS A 294 -1.17 -43.27 8.72
CA LYS A 294 -1.88 -42.76 9.91
C LYS A 294 -2.26 -41.29 9.81
N ARG A 295 -2.06 -40.66 8.65
CA ARG A 295 -2.40 -39.26 8.45
C ARG A 295 -3.90 -39.04 8.62
N VAL A 296 -4.26 -37.82 9.01
CA VAL A 296 -5.67 -37.42 9.05
C VAL A 296 -6.33 -37.64 7.67
N PRO A 297 -7.60 -38.11 7.60
CA PRO A 297 -8.22 -38.50 6.34
C PRO A 297 -8.38 -37.38 5.29
N TRP A 298 -8.34 -36.11 5.73
CA TRP A 298 -8.48 -34.95 4.84
C TRP A 298 -7.16 -34.50 4.21
N ALA A 299 -6.02 -34.99 4.70
CA ALA A 299 -4.72 -34.75 4.09
C ALA A 299 -4.68 -35.39 2.68
N LYS A 300 -3.98 -34.72 1.75
CA LYS A 300 -3.87 -35.17 0.35
C LYS A 300 -2.52 -35.82 0.12
N MET A 301 -2.51 -36.95 -0.57
CA MET A 301 -1.28 -37.56 -1.08
C MET A 301 -1.16 -37.21 -2.56
N LEU A 302 -0.05 -36.58 -2.94
CA LEU A 302 0.19 -36.17 -4.31
C LEU A 302 0.56 -37.38 -5.18
N SER A 303 0.06 -37.40 -6.41
CA SER A 303 0.59 -38.30 -7.45
C SER A 303 1.93 -37.76 -7.98
N ASP A 304 2.70 -38.63 -8.64
CA ASP A 304 3.94 -38.29 -9.33
C ASP A 304 3.76 -37.11 -10.31
N GLU A 305 2.63 -37.05 -11.02
CA GLU A 305 2.31 -35.94 -11.94
C GLU A 305 2.03 -34.63 -11.22
N GLN A 306 1.30 -34.67 -10.10
CA GLN A 306 1.05 -33.47 -9.28
C GLN A 306 2.34 -32.97 -8.64
N ALA A 307 3.18 -33.89 -8.17
CA ALA A 307 4.50 -33.63 -7.64
C ALA A 307 5.41 -32.91 -8.65
N LYS A 308 5.46 -33.38 -9.90
CA LYS A 308 6.24 -32.75 -10.98
C LYS A 308 5.80 -31.33 -11.33
N GLN A 309 4.57 -30.93 -10.98
CA GLN A 309 4.04 -29.58 -11.25
C GLN A 309 4.38 -28.57 -10.15
N LEU A 310 5.00 -28.99 -9.04
CA LEU A 310 5.34 -28.13 -7.91
C LEU A 310 6.81 -27.70 -7.93
N THR A 311 7.30 -27.24 -9.08
CA THR A 311 8.64 -26.65 -9.16
C THR A 311 8.64 -25.22 -8.62
N GLY A 312 9.79 -24.73 -8.17
CA GLY A 312 9.95 -23.34 -7.73
C GLY A 312 9.50 -22.33 -8.80
N GLU A 313 9.82 -22.59 -10.07
CA GLU A 313 9.36 -21.76 -11.19
C GLU A 313 7.82 -21.75 -11.30
N GLU A 314 7.17 -22.91 -11.23
CA GLU A 314 5.71 -22.99 -11.36
C GLU A 314 4.96 -22.43 -10.15
N VAL A 315 5.50 -22.61 -8.93
CA VAL A 315 4.93 -22.08 -7.70
C VAL A 315 5.09 -20.57 -7.62
N LEU A 316 6.25 -20.05 -8.03
CA LEU A 316 6.61 -18.62 -7.94
C LEU A 316 6.38 -17.85 -9.24
N LYS A 317 5.88 -18.49 -10.31
CA LYS A 317 5.51 -17.74 -11.52
C LYS A 317 4.48 -16.68 -11.17
N PRO A 318 4.45 -15.56 -11.91
CA PRO A 318 3.34 -14.64 -11.83
C PRO A 318 2.06 -15.43 -12.09
N PHE A 319 1.23 -15.61 -11.07
CA PHE A 319 -0.09 -16.15 -11.30
C PHE A 319 -0.95 -14.97 -11.76
N PRO A 320 -1.53 -15.03 -12.99
CA PRO A 320 -2.64 -14.14 -13.27
C PRO A 320 -3.67 -14.43 -12.19
N LEU A 321 -4.21 -13.38 -11.57
CA LEU A 321 -5.53 -13.56 -10.97
C LEU A 321 -6.38 -14.22 -12.06
N PRO A 322 -7.24 -15.21 -11.75
CA PRO A 322 -8.29 -15.51 -12.70
C PRO A 322 -8.86 -14.16 -13.11
N ALA A 323 -8.83 -13.87 -14.42
CA ALA A 323 -9.80 -12.95 -14.96
C ALA A 323 -11.12 -13.53 -14.43
N MET A 324 -11.71 -12.89 -13.42
CA MET A 324 -13.07 -13.24 -13.07
C MET A 324 -13.80 -13.18 -14.39
N GLN A 325 -14.38 -14.31 -14.78
CA GLN A 325 -15.09 -14.46 -16.04
C GLN A 325 -15.84 -13.17 -16.30
N THR A 326 -15.50 -12.53 -17.40
CA THR A 326 -16.23 -11.40 -17.97
C THR A 326 -17.53 -11.96 -18.52
N SER A 327 -18.41 -12.39 -17.61
CA SER A 327 -19.79 -12.78 -17.88
C SER A 327 -20.52 -12.88 -16.55
N GLY A 328 -21.37 -11.90 -16.28
CA GLY A 328 -22.46 -12.04 -15.32
C GLY A 328 -22.16 -11.55 -13.91
N ASN A 329 -22.73 -10.39 -13.63
CA ASN A 329 -23.09 -9.86 -12.32
C ASN A 329 -21.96 -9.53 -11.34
N ASP A 330 -21.92 -8.23 -11.02
CA ASP A 330 -21.36 -7.61 -9.82
C ASP A 330 -21.56 -8.51 -8.58
N VAL A 331 -20.58 -9.38 -8.28
CA VAL A 331 -20.50 -10.00 -6.97
C VAL A 331 -19.77 -8.99 -6.10
N SER A 332 -20.57 -8.15 -5.45
CA SER A 332 -20.13 -7.41 -4.27
C SER A 332 -19.36 -8.37 -3.36
N ASP A 333 -18.16 -7.98 -2.93
CA ASP A 333 -17.54 -8.66 -1.80
C ASP A 333 -18.48 -8.46 -0.60
N THR A 334 -19.37 -9.41 -0.36
CA THR A 334 -20.45 -9.35 0.64
C THR A 334 -19.93 -9.25 2.08
N ARG A 335 -18.60 -9.29 2.26
CA ARG A 335 -17.90 -9.11 3.53
C ARG A 335 -17.48 -7.67 3.79
N ILE A 336 -17.50 -6.79 2.77
CA ILE A 336 -17.19 -5.36 2.93
C ILE A 336 -18.52 -4.64 3.23
N PRO A 337 -18.69 -4.04 4.42
CA PRO A 337 -19.91 -3.31 4.73
C PRO A 337 -20.08 -2.14 3.76
N LYS A 338 -21.10 -2.19 2.90
CA LYS A 338 -21.46 -1.10 1.99
C LYS A 338 -22.73 -0.43 2.49
N ASP A 339 -22.69 0.88 2.66
CA ASP A 339 -23.89 1.71 2.80
C ASP A 339 -24.42 1.99 1.38
N PRO A 340 -25.62 1.50 1.00
CA PRO A 340 -26.16 1.70 -0.34
C PRO A 340 -26.96 3.01 -0.48
N SER A 341 -26.97 3.87 0.54
CA SER A 341 -27.86 5.05 0.59
C SER A 341 -27.58 6.10 -0.48
N TYR A 342 -26.35 6.18 -0.99
CA TYR A 342 -25.94 7.14 -2.01
C TYR A 342 -25.56 6.46 -3.34
N THR A 343 -26.50 6.51 -4.30
CA THR A 343 -26.34 6.08 -5.69
C THR A 343 -26.90 7.15 -6.63
N LEU A 344 -26.64 7.06 -7.94
CA LEU A 344 -27.25 7.98 -8.91
C LEU A 344 -28.78 7.90 -8.85
N ALA A 345 -29.34 6.69 -8.74
CA ALA A 345 -30.78 6.48 -8.64
C ALA A 345 -31.38 7.08 -7.37
N SER A 346 -30.75 6.88 -6.19
CA SER A 346 -31.26 7.44 -4.94
C SER A 346 -31.13 8.96 -4.90
N ALA A 347 -30.02 9.51 -5.43
CA ALA A 347 -29.83 10.95 -5.58
C ALA A 347 -30.86 11.55 -6.55
N TYR A 348 -31.12 10.92 -7.68
CA TYR A 348 -32.13 11.34 -8.65
C TYR A 348 -33.52 11.34 -8.02
N ALA A 349 -33.93 10.23 -7.39
CA ALA A 349 -35.23 10.12 -6.74
C ALA A 349 -35.43 11.16 -5.62
N LYS A 350 -34.35 11.51 -4.91
CA LYS A 350 -34.35 12.58 -3.90
C LYS A 350 -34.61 13.94 -4.55
N TYR A 351 -33.77 14.35 -5.49
CA TYR A 351 -33.80 15.73 -6.01
C TYR A 351 -34.86 15.97 -7.08
N LYS A 352 -35.37 14.93 -7.76
CA LYS A 352 -36.42 15.08 -8.77
C LYS A 352 -37.71 15.72 -8.23
N LYS A 353 -37.96 15.60 -6.91
CA LYS A 353 -39.12 16.20 -6.23
C LYS A 353 -39.06 17.72 -6.25
N ASP A 354 -37.91 18.27 -5.87
CA ASP A 354 -37.71 19.72 -5.76
C ASP A 354 -37.22 20.32 -7.09
N TYR A 355 -36.62 19.50 -7.95
CA TYR A 355 -36.07 19.88 -9.25
C TYR A 355 -36.63 18.99 -10.37
N PRO A 356 -37.90 19.19 -10.78
CA PRO A 356 -38.57 18.31 -11.75
C PRO A 356 -37.95 18.33 -13.15
N PHE A 357 -37.10 19.31 -13.47
CA PHE A 357 -36.43 19.44 -14.76
C PHE A 357 -35.14 18.61 -14.88
N ILE A 358 -34.60 18.07 -13.78
CA ILE A 358 -33.29 17.40 -13.82
C ILE A 358 -33.31 16.10 -14.62
N ARG A 359 -32.17 15.82 -15.26
CA ARG A 359 -31.86 14.56 -15.92
C ARG A 359 -30.60 13.99 -15.30
N ALA A 360 -30.62 12.71 -14.94
CA ALA A 360 -29.44 12.00 -14.46
C ALA A 360 -28.44 11.85 -15.60
N VAL A 361 -27.17 12.16 -15.33
CA VAL A 361 -26.09 11.95 -16.27
C VAL A 361 -25.45 10.60 -16.00
N GLU A 362 -25.57 9.70 -16.96
CA GLU A 362 -24.97 8.37 -16.92
C GLU A 362 -23.68 8.35 -17.74
N TYR A 363 -22.81 7.39 -17.45
CA TYR A 363 -21.61 7.18 -18.25
C TYR A 363 -21.97 6.55 -19.58
N ASP A 364 -21.60 7.20 -20.68
CA ASP A 364 -21.75 6.65 -22.03
C ASP A 364 -20.52 5.81 -22.41
N SER A 365 -20.66 4.49 -22.33
CA SER A 365 -19.59 3.55 -22.70
C SER A 365 -19.25 3.58 -24.19
N SER A 366 -20.10 4.13 -25.05
CA SER A 366 -19.84 4.20 -26.50
C SER A 366 -18.66 5.11 -26.84
N HIS A 367 -18.31 6.05 -25.96
CA HIS A 367 -17.11 6.86 -26.12
C HIS A 367 -15.82 6.05 -26.02
N GLY A 368 -15.83 4.87 -25.38
CA GLY A 368 -14.66 3.98 -25.30
C GLY A 368 -13.49 4.54 -24.49
N ASN A 369 -13.71 5.58 -23.69
CA ASN A 369 -12.63 6.27 -22.97
C ASN A 369 -12.21 5.58 -21.68
N LEU A 370 -13.03 4.70 -21.10
CA LEU A 370 -12.62 3.82 -20.01
C LEU A 370 -11.62 2.79 -20.56
N ARG A 371 -10.33 3.03 -20.33
CA ARG A 371 -9.26 2.20 -20.88
C ARG A 371 -8.91 1.02 -19.99
N GLN A 372 -8.95 1.23 -18.68
CA GLN A 372 -8.66 0.20 -17.70
C GLN A 372 -9.62 0.36 -16.52
N SER A 373 -10.15 -0.75 -16.04
CA SER A 373 -11.05 -0.78 -14.89
C SER A 373 -10.53 -1.77 -13.85
N ASN A 374 -10.83 -1.50 -12.57
CA ASN A 374 -10.44 -2.31 -11.43
C ASN A 374 -8.92 -2.48 -11.29
N VAL A 375 -8.15 -1.46 -11.65
CA VAL A 375 -6.70 -1.46 -11.46
C VAL A 375 -6.43 -1.35 -9.96
N CYS A 376 -5.88 -2.40 -9.38
CA CYS A 376 -5.54 -2.42 -7.95
C CYS A 376 -4.37 -1.46 -7.72
N TYR A 377 -4.59 -0.40 -6.93
CA TYR A 377 -3.55 0.58 -6.62
C TYR A 377 -2.93 0.36 -5.25
N HIS A 378 -3.66 -0.29 -4.33
CA HIS A 378 -3.18 -0.59 -2.98
C HIS A 378 -3.94 -1.79 -2.40
N THR A 379 -3.30 -2.51 -1.48
CA THR A 379 -3.98 -3.57 -0.72
C THR A 379 -3.71 -3.44 0.77
N VAL A 380 -4.78 -3.53 1.56
CA VAL A 380 -4.74 -3.50 3.03
C VAL A 380 -5.20 -4.85 3.57
N GLY A 381 -4.26 -5.70 3.97
CA GLY A 381 -4.56 -7.09 4.34
C GLY A 381 -5.19 -7.84 3.16
N THR A 382 -6.47 -8.21 3.25
CA THR A 382 -7.21 -8.83 2.13
C THR A 382 -8.00 -7.82 1.28
N ARG A 383 -8.09 -6.55 1.70
CA ARG A 383 -8.87 -5.52 1.04
C ARG A 383 -8.08 -4.89 -0.11
N LYS A 384 -8.43 -5.24 -1.35
CA LYS A 384 -7.89 -4.56 -2.54
C LYS A 384 -8.64 -3.26 -2.78
N LEU A 385 -7.93 -2.17 -3.04
CA LEU A 385 -8.50 -0.90 -3.43
C LEU A 385 -8.15 -0.61 -4.89
N SER A 386 -9.17 -0.21 -5.65
CA SER A 386 -9.05 -0.12 -7.10
C SER A 386 -9.36 1.26 -7.65
N LEU A 387 -8.77 1.55 -8.81
CA LEU A 387 -9.06 2.72 -9.62
C LEU A 387 -9.46 2.32 -11.05
N ASP A 388 -10.09 3.25 -11.76
CA ASP A 388 -10.39 3.14 -13.19
C ASP A 388 -9.74 4.31 -13.93
N ILE A 389 -9.20 4.06 -15.12
CA ILE A 389 -8.40 5.01 -15.91
C ILE A 389 -9.15 5.36 -17.20
N PHE A 390 -9.40 6.66 -17.39
CA PHE A 390 -10.06 7.23 -18.55
C PHE A 390 -9.07 8.05 -19.39
N SER A 391 -9.02 7.77 -20.69
CA SER A 391 -8.22 8.52 -21.66
C SER A 391 -8.84 8.42 -23.06
N ALA A 392 -9.07 9.56 -23.72
CA ALA A 392 -9.68 9.57 -25.05
C ALA A 392 -8.74 9.06 -26.15
N ASP A 393 -7.43 9.23 -25.98
CA ASP A 393 -6.42 8.74 -26.93
C ASP A 393 -5.10 8.45 -26.21
N PRO A 394 -4.75 7.18 -26.00
CA PRO A 394 -3.50 6.80 -25.33
C PRO A 394 -2.27 6.90 -26.24
N THR A 395 -2.45 7.09 -27.56
CA THR A 395 -1.31 7.12 -28.50
C THR A 395 -0.69 8.51 -28.67
N THR A 396 -1.37 9.56 -28.20
CA THR A 396 -0.96 10.95 -28.37
C THR A 396 -0.35 11.56 -27.10
N GLY A 397 0.98 11.48 -26.98
CA GLY A 397 1.77 12.26 -26.02
C GLY A 397 1.47 12.00 -24.54
N ILE A 398 2.24 12.66 -23.67
CA ILE A 398 2.06 12.61 -22.21
C ILE A 398 1.06 13.72 -21.82
N LYS A 399 0.07 13.40 -20.96
CA LYS A 399 -1.05 14.29 -20.60
C LYS A 399 -1.14 14.53 -19.09
N PRO A 400 -1.61 15.70 -18.63
CA PRO A 400 -1.89 15.93 -17.21
C PRO A 400 -2.92 14.94 -16.65
N ALA A 401 -2.76 14.54 -15.39
CA ALA A 401 -3.67 13.61 -14.73
C ALA A 401 -4.57 14.29 -13.69
N VAL A 402 -5.78 13.75 -13.53
CA VAL A 402 -6.74 14.17 -12.50
C VAL A 402 -7.20 12.93 -11.75
N LEU A 403 -6.98 12.89 -10.42
CA LEU A 403 -7.52 11.87 -9.53
C LEU A 403 -8.89 12.32 -8.99
N LEU A 404 -9.95 11.56 -9.27
CA LEU A 404 -11.34 11.91 -8.96
C LEU A 404 -11.86 11.09 -7.77
N VAL A 405 -12.12 11.77 -6.66
CA VAL A 405 -12.58 11.20 -5.39
C VAL A 405 -14.10 11.36 -5.25
N HIS A 406 -14.81 10.23 -5.15
CA HIS A 406 -16.26 10.25 -5.06
C HIS A 406 -16.78 10.74 -3.71
N GLY A 407 -17.99 11.31 -3.72
CA GLY A 407 -18.75 11.70 -2.53
C GLY A 407 -19.53 10.54 -1.89
N GLY A 408 -20.42 10.88 -0.96
CA GLY A 408 -21.25 9.90 -0.23
C GLY A 408 -21.07 9.93 1.29
N GLY A 409 -20.69 11.09 1.85
CA GLY A 409 -20.61 11.30 3.30
C GLY A 409 -19.62 10.35 3.99
N TRP A 410 -18.48 10.04 3.35
CA TRP A 410 -17.45 9.12 3.84
C TRP A 410 -17.92 7.70 4.18
N SER A 411 -19.19 7.37 3.95
CA SER A 411 -19.83 6.13 4.42
C SER A 411 -20.46 5.33 3.29
N SER A 412 -20.83 6.00 2.21
CA SER A 412 -21.51 5.46 1.03
C SER A 412 -20.82 5.96 -0.24
N GLY A 413 -21.30 5.49 -1.39
CA GLY A 413 -20.87 5.96 -2.70
C GLY A 413 -19.91 4.98 -3.38
N ASP A 414 -19.62 5.25 -4.64
CA ASP A 414 -18.78 4.41 -5.47
C ASP A 414 -18.01 5.27 -6.47
N ARG A 415 -16.78 4.89 -6.80
CA ARG A 415 -15.95 5.60 -7.80
C ARG A 415 -16.62 5.71 -9.16
N LYS A 416 -17.53 4.79 -9.51
CA LYS A 416 -18.34 4.82 -10.74
C LYS A 416 -19.25 6.05 -10.84
N LEU A 417 -19.61 6.67 -9.71
CA LEU A 417 -20.33 7.96 -9.73
C LEU A 417 -19.52 9.08 -10.39
N MET A 418 -18.20 8.91 -10.49
CA MET A 418 -17.30 9.87 -11.14
C MET A 418 -17.05 9.54 -12.62
N HIS A 419 -17.51 8.39 -13.14
CA HIS A 419 -17.29 7.97 -14.53
C HIS A 419 -17.76 9.01 -15.56
N PRO A 420 -18.95 9.64 -15.45
CA PRO A 420 -19.35 10.67 -16.41
C PRO A 420 -18.37 11.85 -16.44
N LEU A 421 -17.93 12.33 -15.27
CA LEU A 421 -17.00 13.45 -15.19
C LEU A 421 -15.59 13.04 -15.67
N ALA A 422 -15.15 11.82 -15.37
CA ALA A 422 -13.88 11.29 -15.86
C ALA A 422 -13.86 11.17 -17.39
N ASP A 423 -14.94 10.66 -17.98
CA ASP A 423 -15.13 10.64 -19.43
C ASP A 423 -15.06 12.04 -20.03
N TYR A 424 -15.79 13.00 -19.44
CA TYR A 424 -15.76 14.40 -19.88
C TYR A 424 -14.34 14.98 -19.86
N LEU A 425 -13.60 14.83 -18.74
CA LEU A 425 -12.23 15.33 -18.63
C LEU A 425 -11.28 14.63 -19.63
N SER A 426 -11.46 13.32 -19.84
CA SER A 426 -10.61 12.56 -20.77
C SER A 426 -10.70 13.06 -22.21
N ARG A 427 -11.88 13.51 -22.64
CA ARG A 427 -12.13 14.13 -23.95
C ARG A 427 -11.58 15.55 -24.05
N HIS A 428 -11.17 16.15 -22.94
CA HIS A 428 -10.61 17.52 -22.86
C HIS A 428 -9.12 17.54 -22.55
N GLY A 429 -8.41 16.44 -22.82
CA GLY A 429 -6.94 16.39 -22.81
C GLY A 429 -6.32 15.92 -21.49
N PHE A 430 -7.10 15.36 -20.57
CA PHE A 430 -6.60 14.81 -19.31
C PHE A 430 -6.59 13.28 -19.31
N VAL A 431 -5.74 12.68 -18.49
CA VAL A 431 -5.96 11.30 -18.01
C VAL A 431 -6.77 11.39 -16.72
N ALA A 432 -8.00 10.92 -16.72
CA ALA A 432 -8.88 11.01 -15.56
C ALA A 432 -8.95 9.66 -14.84
N ILE A 433 -8.78 9.66 -13.53
CA ILE A 433 -8.62 8.45 -12.72
C ILE A 433 -9.64 8.46 -11.60
N THR A 434 -10.64 7.59 -11.64
CA THR A 434 -11.64 7.49 -10.56
C THR A 434 -11.16 6.49 -9.52
N VAL A 435 -11.19 6.84 -8.24
CA VAL A 435 -10.54 6.04 -7.18
C VAL A 435 -11.51 5.58 -6.10
N GLU A 436 -11.37 4.31 -5.69
CA GLU A 436 -12.02 3.74 -4.52
C GLU A 436 -11.19 4.01 -3.26
N TYR A 437 -11.83 4.23 -2.12
CA TYR A 437 -11.18 4.32 -0.81
C TYR A 437 -12.07 3.63 0.24
N ARG A 438 -11.50 3.25 1.39
CA ARG A 438 -12.29 2.61 2.45
C ARG A 438 -13.26 3.61 3.08
N LEU A 439 -14.53 3.21 3.15
CA LEU A 439 -15.62 4.00 3.74
C LEU A 439 -15.78 3.70 5.23
N SER A 440 -16.43 4.57 5.99
CA SER A 440 -16.53 4.47 7.46
C SER A 440 -17.19 3.20 8.02
N PRO A 441 -18.10 2.51 7.32
CA PRO A 441 -18.54 1.17 7.73
C PRO A 441 -17.41 0.13 7.72
N GLU A 442 -16.39 0.34 6.89
CA GLU A 442 -15.22 -0.51 6.75
C GLU A 442 -14.05 -0.03 7.63
N ALA A 443 -13.69 1.26 7.55
CA ALA A 443 -12.57 1.85 8.26
C ALA A 443 -12.80 3.33 8.59
N ARG A 444 -12.44 3.73 9.83
CA ARG A 444 -12.52 5.12 10.30
C ARG A 444 -11.29 5.93 9.87
N TYR A 445 -11.37 7.25 10.01
CA TYR A 445 -10.22 8.15 9.87
C TYR A 445 -8.98 7.64 10.65
N PRO A 446 -7.77 7.69 10.08
CA PRO A 446 -7.38 8.34 8.81
C PRO A 446 -7.41 7.44 7.57
N ALA A 447 -7.97 6.23 7.62
CA ALA A 447 -7.84 5.21 6.57
C ALA A 447 -8.09 5.71 5.13
N ALA A 448 -9.20 6.42 4.89
CA ALA A 448 -9.53 6.97 3.57
C ALA A 448 -8.48 7.99 3.06
N VAL A 449 -7.87 8.76 3.96
CA VAL A 449 -6.80 9.71 3.62
C VAL A 449 -5.57 8.94 3.18
N ASP A 450 -5.15 7.93 3.95
CA ASP A 450 -3.98 7.10 3.64
C ASP A 450 -4.17 6.35 2.31
N ASP A 451 -5.36 5.80 2.08
CA ASP A 451 -5.73 5.14 0.82
C ASP A 451 -5.58 6.10 -0.38
N LEU A 452 -6.07 7.33 -0.26
CA LEU A 452 -5.96 8.32 -1.33
C LEU A 452 -4.53 8.85 -1.52
N LYS A 453 -3.73 8.95 -0.46
CA LYS A 453 -2.30 9.24 -0.56
C LYS A 453 -1.58 8.13 -1.33
N ASN A 454 -1.88 6.86 -1.04
CA ASN A 454 -1.36 5.72 -1.80
C ASN A 454 -1.82 5.75 -3.27
N ALA A 455 -3.05 6.19 -3.56
CA ALA A 455 -3.50 6.37 -4.94
C ALA A 455 -2.71 7.46 -5.68
N VAL A 456 -2.43 8.60 -5.03
CA VAL A 456 -1.56 9.64 -5.59
C VAL A 456 -0.16 9.09 -5.85
N THR A 457 0.44 8.36 -4.89
CA THR A 457 1.73 7.69 -5.08
C THR A 457 1.69 6.72 -6.27
N TRP A 458 0.63 5.93 -6.41
CA TRP A 458 0.47 5.01 -7.53
C TRP A 458 0.46 5.75 -8.87
N VAL A 459 -0.21 6.89 -8.97
CA VAL A 459 -0.22 7.74 -10.19
C VAL A 459 1.18 8.26 -10.51
N LEU A 460 1.93 8.69 -9.50
CA LEU A 460 3.29 9.20 -9.68
C LEU A 460 4.27 8.10 -10.13
N VAL A 461 4.10 6.87 -9.64
CA VAL A 461 4.98 5.73 -9.93
C VAL A 461 4.63 5.09 -11.28
N ASN A 462 3.35 4.86 -11.54
CA ASN A 462 2.89 4.10 -12.71
C ASN A 462 2.49 5.00 -13.88
N GLY A 463 2.47 6.33 -13.67
CA GLY A 463 1.89 7.28 -14.60
C GLY A 463 2.50 7.27 -16.00
N GLN A 464 3.82 7.09 -16.10
CA GLN A 464 4.48 7.01 -17.41
C GLN A 464 3.93 5.88 -18.29
N GLY A 465 3.63 4.71 -17.70
CA GLY A 465 3.02 3.57 -18.40
C GLY A 465 1.57 3.82 -18.84
N HIS A 466 0.95 4.90 -18.35
CA HIS A 466 -0.41 5.32 -18.69
C HIS A 466 -0.44 6.67 -19.42
N HIS A 467 0.70 7.12 -19.96
CA HIS A 467 0.83 8.40 -20.68
C HIS A 467 0.49 9.63 -19.81
N ILE A 468 0.78 9.56 -18.52
CA ILE A 468 0.55 10.64 -17.55
C ILE A 468 1.82 11.46 -17.34
N ASP A 469 1.67 12.78 -17.35
CA ASP A 469 2.70 13.71 -16.90
C ASP A 469 2.63 13.78 -15.37
N THR A 470 3.55 13.08 -14.72
CA THR A 470 3.62 12.99 -13.27
C THR A 470 4.01 14.31 -12.61
N ASN A 471 4.43 15.33 -13.37
CA ASN A 471 4.64 16.69 -12.87
C ASN A 471 3.36 17.55 -12.92
N LYS A 472 2.30 17.06 -13.57
CA LYS A 472 1.04 17.77 -13.80
C LYS A 472 -0.15 16.96 -13.28
N VAL A 473 -0.13 16.65 -11.99
CA VAL A 473 -1.17 15.89 -11.30
C VAL A 473 -2.09 16.82 -10.51
N ALA A 474 -3.40 16.68 -10.69
CA ALA A 474 -4.42 17.33 -9.89
C ALA A 474 -5.27 16.32 -9.12
N ILE A 475 -5.87 16.77 -8.02
CA ILE A 475 -6.89 16.01 -7.29
C ILE A 475 -8.22 16.77 -7.31
N LEU A 476 -9.29 16.05 -7.61
CA LEU A 476 -10.65 16.56 -7.67
C LEU A 476 -11.53 15.68 -6.79
N GLY A 477 -12.46 16.29 -6.06
CA GLY A 477 -13.49 15.51 -5.38
C GLY A 477 -14.84 16.20 -5.37
N CYS A 478 -15.87 15.44 -4.97
CA CYS A 478 -17.22 15.96 -4.75
C CYS A 478 -17.72 15.64 -3.32
N SER A 479 -18.40 16.58 -2.65
CA SER A 479 -18.95 16.36 -1.29
C SER A 479 -17.87 15.90 -0.29
N ALA A 480 -18.10 14.80 0.42
CA ALA A 480 -17.08 14.14 1.23
C ALA A 480 -15.76 13.88 0.48
N GLY A 481 -15.84 13.52 -0.81
CA GLY A 481 -14.67 13.35 -1.66
C GLY A 481 -13.93 14.66 -1.92
N ALA A 482 -14.63 15.80 -1.98
CA ALA A 482 -14.02 17.12 -2.12
C ALA A 482 -13.29 17.55 -0.84
N GLN A 483 -13.86 17.24 0.33
CA GLN A 483 -13.17 17.41 1.62
C GLN A 483 -11.90 16.55 1.67
N LEU A 484 -11.99 15.26 1.28
CA LEU A 484 -10.83 14.37 1.22
C LEU A 484 -9.78 14.86 0.20
N ALA A 485 -10.20 15.31 -0.98
CA ALA A 485 -9.32 15.88 -1.99
C ALA A 485 -8.59 17.13 -1.48
N GLY A 486 -9.28 18.00 -0.73
CA GLY A 486 -8.66 19.13 -0.05
C GLY A 486 -7.63 18.69 1.00
N LEU A 487 -7.96 17.71 1.84
CA LEU A 487 -7.08 17.24 2.89
C LEU A 487 -5.83 16.55 2.33
N VAL A 488 -5.99 15.63 1.39
CA VAL A 488 -4.89 14.94 0.71
C VAL A 488 -4.07 15.95 -0.09
N GLY A 489 -4.74 16.82 -0.84
CA GLY A 489 -4.11 17.88 -1.63
C GLY A 489 -3.24 18.83 -0.82
N LEU A 490 -3.61 19.13 0.43
CA LEU A 490 -2.85 20.03 1.30
C LEU A 490 -1.85 19.32 2.22
N THR A 491 -1.99 18.02 2.46
CA THR A 491 -1.13 17.26 3.42
C THR A 491 -0.20 16.25 2.78
N TYR A 492 -0.38 15.90 1.50
CA TYR A 492 0.54 14.99 0.83
C TYR A 492 1.89 15.69 0.63
N ARG A 493 2.95 15.02 1.06
CA ARG A 493 4.34 15.42 0.83
C ARG A 493 5.09 14.16 0.42
N VAL A 494 5.88 14.24 -0.65
CA VAL A 494 6.89 13.21 -0.94
C VAL A 494 8.09 13.46 -0.04
N ASP A 495 8.88 12.40 0.19
CA ASP A 495 10.13 12.50 0.93
C ASP A 495 11.03 13.63 0.39
N ALA A 496 11.72 14.36 1.26
CA ALA A 496 12.61 15.47 0.89
C ALA A 496 13.69 15.07 -0.14
N SER A 497 14.06 13.79 -0.17
CA SER A 497 14.99 13.19 -1.13
C SER A 497 14.41 13.00 -2.54
N VAL A 498 13.08 13.08 -2.70
CA VAL A 498 12.37 12.93 -3.98
C VAL A 498 11.63 14.24 -4.29
N ALA A 499 12.04 14.91 -5.37
CA ALA A 499 11.50 16.22 -5.78
C ALA A 499 11.62 17.34 -4.71
N GLY A 500 12.60 17.25 -3.81
CA GLY A 500 12.88 18.28 -2.80
C GLY A 500 11.81 18.41 -1.70
N GLY A 501 10.99 17.37 -1.49
CA GLY A 501 9.92 17.38 -0.49
C GLY A 501 8.67 18.16 -0.88
N GLN A 502 8.59 18.59 -2.14
CA GLN A 502 7.49 19.40 -2.64
C GLN A 502 6.22 18.59 -2.81
N ASN A 503 5.08 19.24 -2.61
CA ASN A 503 3.77 18.65 -2.92
C ASN A 503 3.65 18.45 -4.45
N PRO A 504 3.54 17.22 -4.96
CA PRO A 504 3.45 16.94 -6.39
C PRO A 504 2.05 17.23 -6.96
N ILE A 505 1.06 17.44 -6.09
CA ILE A 505 -0.29 17.84 -6.50
C ILE A 505 -0.25 19.32 -6.86
N ARG A 506 -0.53 19.62 -8.13
CA ARG A 506 -0.44 20.97 -8.70
C ARG A 506 -1.75 21.75 -8.71
N ALA A 507 -2.88 21.08 -8.49
CA ALA A 507 -4.17 21.73 -8.39
C ALA A 507 -5.15 20.90 -7.56
N ILE A 508 -6.03 21.60 -6.83
CA ILE A 508 -7.16 21.00 -6.10
C ILE A 508 -8.46 21.53 -6.68
N VAL A 509 -9.40 20.64 -6.96
CA VAL A 509 -10.78 21.00 -7.31
C VAL A 509 -11.73 20.45 -6.25
N ASN A 510 -12.32 21.37 -5.49
CA ASN A 510 -13.30 21.07 -4.46
C ASN A 510 -14.70 21.37 -5.01
N ILE A 511 -15.49 20.32 -5.22
CA ILE A 511 -16.91 20.43 -5.60
C ILE A 511 -17.75 20.18 -4.36
N ASP A 512 -18.25 21.25 -3.74
CA ASP A 512 -19.22 21.18 -2.64
C ASP A 512 -18.74 20.37 -1.40
N GLY A 513 -17.45 20.46 -1.05
CA GLY A 513 -16.86 19.85 0.15
C GLY A 513 -16.44 20.86 1.19
N VAL A 514 -16.78 20.57 2.45
CA VAL A 514 -16.34 21.38 3.60
C VAL A 514 -14.81 21.37 3.72
N MET A 515 -14.23 22.52 4.08
CA MET A 515 -12.80 22.67 4.37
C MET A 515 -12.52 22.77 5.88
N ASP A 516 -13.57 22.94 6.69
CA ASP A 516 -13.45 22.95 8.14
C ASP A 516 -14.65 22.30 8.86
N PHE A 517 -14.36 21.23 9.61
CA PHE A 517 -15.31 20.56 10.50
C PHE A 517 -15.54 21.28 11.84
N THR A 518 -14.68 22.22 12.24
CA THR A 518 -14.72 22.82 13.58
C THR A 518 -15.68 24.02 13.69
N SER A 519 -15.97 24.68 12.56
CA SER A 519 -16.94 25.76 12.47
C SER A 519 -18.31 25.40 13.06
N GLU A 520 -18.96 26.39 13.68
CA GLU A 520 -20.30 26.19 14.26
C GLU A 520 -21.33 25.77 13.20
N GLU A 521 -21.23 26.32 11.99
CA GLU A 521 -22.10 26.00 10.86
C GLU A 521 -22.01 24.51 10.48
N VAL A 522 -20.81 23.95 10.40
CA VAL A 522 -20.63 22.53 10.08
C VAL A 522 -21.07 21.67 11.25
N ARG A 523 -20.68 22.01 12.48
CA ARG A 523 -21.08 21.24 13.67
C ARG A 523 -22.59 21.14 13.85
N LYS A 524 -23.38 22.14 13.44
CA LYS A 524 -24.85 22.07 13.45
C LYS A 524 -25.41 20.94 12.60
N SER A 525 -24.72 20.54 11.52
CA SER A 525 -25.20 19.50 10.60
C SER A 525 -24.42 18.19 10.70
N GLU A 526 -23.11 18.28 10.91
CA GLU A 526 -22.18 17.17 10.97
C GLU A 526 -21.90 16.70 12.40
N ASP A 527 -22.28 17.43 13.45
CA ASP A 527 -22.19 16.99 14.86
C ASP A 527 -23.51 17.13 15.62
N ASP A 528 -24.64 17.09 14.90
CA ASP A 528 -25.99 17.26 15.48
C ASP A 528 -26.25 16.25 16.63
N PRO A 529 -26.41 16.71 17.89
CA PRO A 529 -26.60 15.84 19.04
C PRO A 529 -27.98 15.16 19.06
N SER A 530 -28.95 15.64 18.27
CA SER A 530 -30.28 15.04 18.17
C SER A 530 -30.30 13.75 17.34
N ARG A 531 -29.28 13.53 16.52
CA ARG A 531 -29.11 12.32 15.69
C ARG A 531 -28.23 11.34 16.44
N GLU A 532 -28.49 10.04 16.35
CA GLU A 532 -27.65 9.01 17.00
C GLU A 532 -26.17 9.13 16.58
N SER A 533 -25.92 9.28 15.28
CA SER A 533 -24.62 9.66 14.72
C SER A 533 -24.80 10.33 13.35
N THR A 534 -23.78 11.07 12.93
CA THR A 534 -23.70 11.74 11.62
C THR A 534 -22.65 11.05 10.74
N PRO A 535 -22.66 11.28 9.41
CA PRO A 535 -21.61 10.74 8.54
C PRO A 535 -20.20 11.15 8.97
N ALA A 536 -19.97 12.42 9.30
CA ALA A 536 -18.68 12.90 9.80
C ALA A 536 -18.28 12.27 11.15
N SER A 537 -19.17 12.25 12.16
CA SER A 537 -18.84 11.67 13.48
C SER A 537 -18.59 10.15 13.41
N ARG A 538 -19.29 9.41 12.55
CA ARG A 538 -19.02 7.99 12.29
C ARG A 538 -17.63 7.78 11.68
N TRP A 539 -17.29 8.58 10.68
CA TRP A 539 -15.99 8.50 10.02
C TRP A 539 -14.84 8.91 10.93
N LEU A 540 -14.99 10.00 11.69
CA LEU A 540 -14.00 10.49 12.65
C LEU A 540 -13.94 9.63 13.93
N GLY A 541 -14.91 8.75 14.15
CA GLY A 541 -14.93 7.85 15.30
C GLY A 541 -15.25 8.54 16.62
N GLY A 542 -16.08 9.57 16.58
CA GLY A 542 -16.56 10.32 17.75
C GLY A 542 -17.10 11.70 17.38
N ARG A 543 -17.90 12.28 18.28
CA ARG A 543 -18.42 13.65 18.17
C ARG A 543 -17.34 14.70 18.38
N TYR A 544 -17.61 15.94 18.00
CA TYR A 544 -16.66 17.03 18.20
C TYR A 544 -16.31 17.21 19.68
N ALA A 545 -17.30 17.15 20.57
CA ALA A 545 -17.09 17.26 22.02
C ALA A 545 -16.18 16.16 22.60
N GLU A 546 -16.10 14.99 21.95
CA GLU A 546 -15.31 13.84 22.39
C GLU A 546 -13.90 13.81 21.78
N ARG A 547 -13.75 14.38 20.58
CA ARG A 547 -12.57 14.26 19.72
C ARG A 547 -12.22 15.58 19.00
N PRO A 548 -12.13 16.75 19.67
CA PRO A 548 -11.99 18.04 19.01
C PRO A 548 -10.70 18.13 18.17
N GLU A 549 -9.60 17.54 18.65
CA GLU A 549 -8.33 17.52 17.91
C GLU A 549 -8.42 16.73 16.60
N ARG A 550 -9.16 15.61 16.56
CA ARG A 550 -9.32 14.83 15.33
C ARG A 550 -10.18 15.53 14.30
N TRP A 551 -11.21 16.25 14.75
CA TRP A 551 -12.04 17.07 13.89
C TRP A 551 -11.21 18.20 13.25
N LYS A 552 -10.32 18.81 14.02
CA LYS A 552 -9.35 19.79 13.54
C LYS A 552 -8.32 19.17 12.59
N GLU A 553 -7.76 18.01 12.93
CA GLU A 553 -6.80 17.26 12.10
C GLU A 553 -7.42 16.83 10.75
N ALA A 554 -8.72 16.58 10.71
CA ALA A 554 -9.42 16.25 9.48
C ALA A 554 -9.89 17.48 8.68
N SER A 555 -9.65 18.70 9.16
CA SER A 555 -10.04 19.95 8.47
C SER A 555 -8.91 20.43 7.54
N PRO A 556 -9.09 20.39 6.20
CA PRO A 556 -8.12 20.92 5.23
C PRO A 556 -7.62 22.33 5.55
N LEU A 557 -8.48 23.20 6.09
CA LEU A 557 -8.18 24.60 6.44
C LEU A 557 -6.90 24.79 7.26
N TYR A 558 -6.53 23.83 8.11
CA TYR A 558 -5.36 23.95 8.99
C TYR A 558 -4.03 23.61 8.31
N TYR A 559 -4.06 23.15 7.07
CA TYR A 559 -2.87 22.73 6.31
C TYR A 559 -2.55 23.64 5.13
N VAL A 560 -3.24 24.78 5.00
CA VAL A 560 -2.89 25.80 4.03
C VAL A 560 -1.60 26.48 4.45
N ASP A 561 -0.62 26.45 3.55
CA ASP A 561 0.72 27.01 3.69
C ASP A 561 1.19 27.60 2.34
N GLU A 562 2.40 28.17 2.32
CA GLU A 562 3.03 28.76 1.14
C GLU A 562 3.33 27.76 -0.01
N GLN A 563 3.26 26.45 0.28
CA GLN A 563 3.49 25.37 -0.70
C GLN A 563 2.17 24.77 -1.22
N SER A 564 1.04 25.34 -0.80
CA SER A 564 -0.28 24.83 -1.18
C SER A 564 -0.54 25.06 -2.67
N PRO A 565 -1.16 24.09 -3.37
CA PRO A 565 -1.50 24.28 -4.77
C PRO A 565 -2.71 25.22 -4.95
N PRO A 566 -2.88 25.82 -6.14
CA PRO A 566 -4.11 26.54 -6.48
C PRO A 566 -5.37 25.71 -6.28
N ILE A 567 -6.44 26.34 -5.77
CA ILE A 567 -7.70 25.66 -5.45
C ILE A 567 -8.88 26.26 -6.21
N LYS A 568 -9.64 25.41 -6.90
CA LYS A 568 -10.94 25.74 -7.48
C LYS A 568 -12.07 25.22 -6.60
N PHE A 569 -12.95 26.12 -6.19
CA PHE A 569 -14.21 25.80 -5.55
C PHE A 569 -15.35 25.88 -6.56
N VAL A 570 -16.14 24.81 -6.66
CA VAL A 570 -17.39 24.76 -7.42
C VAL A 570 -18.52 24.42 -6.46
N ASN A 571 -19.47 25.33 -6.30
CA ASN A 571 -20.43 25.31 -5.21
C ASN A 571 -21.88 25.24 -5.70
N SER A 572 -22.69 24.51 -4.95
CA SER A 572 -24.14 24.60 -4.98
C SER A 572 -24.63 25.85 -4.26
N SER A 573 -25.94 26.09 -4.29
CA SER A 573 -26.56 27.18 -3.53
C SER A 573 -26.67 26.90 -2.02
N GLN A 574 -26.20 25.75 -1.52
CA GLN A 574 -26.32 25.35 -0.11
C GLN A 574 -25.12 25.83 0.73
N PRO A 575 -25.29 26.82 1.64
CA PRO A 575 -24.18 27.45 2.36
C PRO A 575 -23.34 26.48 3.20
N ARG A 576 -23.97 25.45 3.78
CA ARG A 576 -23.30 24.47 4.65
C ARG A 576 -22.10 23.76 4.02
N PHE A 577 -22.03 23.68 2.68
CA PHE A 577 -20.91 23.06 1.96
C PHE A 577 -19.76 24.03 1.67
N HIS A 578 -19.93 25.31 2.02
CA HIS A 578 -18.94 26.37 1.80
C HIS A 578 -18.10 26.60 3.05
N ALA A 579 -18.40 25.92 4.15
CA ALA A 579 -17.70 26.13 5.41
C ALA A 579 -16.20 25.86 5.32
N GLY A 580 -15.41 26.81 5.83
CA GLY A 580 -13.96 26.83 5.72
C GLY A 580 -13.43 27.30 4.36
N ARG A 581 -14.27 27.46 3.33
CA ARG A 581 -13.83 27.87 1.98
C ARG A 581 -13.24 29.27 2.02
N ASP A 582 -13.98 30.22 2.58
CA ASP A 582 -13.60 31.64 2.52
C ASP A 582 -12.36 31.90 3.39
N GLU A 583 -12.20 31.16 4.48
CA GLU A 583 -11.00 31.15 5.31
C GLU A 583 -9.80 30.52 4.58
N VAL A 584 -10.00 29.42 3.83
CA VAL A 584 -8.95 28.86 2.96
C VAL A 584 -8.55 29.88 1.90
N ILE A 585 -9.51 30.53 1.24
CA ILE A 585 -9.25 31.57 0.22
C ILE A 585 -8.46 32.72 0.84
N ALA A 586 -8.85 33.19 2.03
CA ALA A 586 -8.13 34.24 2.74
C ALA A 586 -6.66 33.85 2.99
N LYS A 587 -6.40 32.64 3.49
CA LYS A 587 -5.05 32.13 3.68
C LYS A 587 -4.26 31.97 2.38
N LEU A 588 -4.88 31.46 1.32
CA LEU A 588 -4.21 31.36 0.01
C LEU A 588 -3.83 32.74 -0.53
N ASN A 589 -4.67 33.75 -0.33
CA ASN A 589 -4.38 35.13 -0.72
C ASN A 589 -3.20 35.71 0.07
N GLU A 590 -3.03 35.37 1.35
CA GLU A 590 -1.85 35.76 2.15
C GLU A 590 -0.54 35.25 1.52
N TYR A 591 -0.57 34.08 0.87
CA TYR A 591 0.56 33.48 0.17
C TYR A 591 0.62 33.80 -1.33
N SER A 592 -0.28 34.64 -1.84
CA SER A 592 -0.42 34.93 -3.28
C SER A 592 -0.65 33.67 -4.14
N ILE A 593 -1.33 32.67 -3.60
CA ILE A 593 -1.69 31.43 -4.29
C ILE A 593 -3.08 31.60 -4.93
N ASP A 594 -3.17 31.27 -6.22
CA ASP A 594 -4.40 31.38 -7.01
C ASP A 594 -5.55 30.55 -6.40
N SER A 595 -6.71 31.17 -6.21
CA SER A 595 -7.96 30.47 -5.92
C SER A 595 -9.10 31.03 -6.76
N ALA A 596 -10.12 30.20 -7.02
CA ALA A 596 -11.29 30.66 -7.77
C ALA A 596 -12.57 29.98 -7.27
N VAL A 597 -13.68 30.73 -7.30
CA VAL A 597 -15.00 30.24 -6.90
C VAL A 597 -15.94 30.28 -8.10
N THR A 598 -16.78 29.26 -8.24
CA THR A 598 -17.96 29.31 -9.12
C THR A 598 -19.13 28.73 -8.36
N THR A 599 -20.15 29.53 -8.15
CA THR A 599 -21.40 29.10 -7.54
C THR A 599 -22.44 28.93 -8.63
N PHE A 600 -23.17 27.81 -8.61
CA PHE A 600 -24.35 27.64 -9.44
C PHE A 600 -25.59 27.97 -8.62
N ASP A 601 -26.25 29.06 -9.01
CA ASP A 601 -27.51 29.47 -8.43
C ASP A 601 -28.55 28.34 -8.58
N ASP A 602 -29.38 28.19 -7.55
CA ASP A 602 -30.41 27.16 -7.41
C ASP A 602 -29.94 25.69 -7.50
N ALA A 603 -28.64 25.42 -7.63
CA ALA A 603 -28.15 24.05 -7.75
C ALA A 603 -28.33 23.27 -6.42
N PRO A 604 -28.87 22.03 -6.45
CA PRO A 604 -28.87 21.17 -5.28
C PRO A 604 -27.47 20.69 -4.96
N HIS A 605 -27.25 20.17 -3.76
CA HIS A 605 -26.09 19.31 -3.53
C HIS A 605 -26.15 18.08 -4.44
N SER A 606 -25.01 17.60 -4.93
CA SER A 606 -24.93 16.57 -5.99
C SER A 606 -25.34 17.06 -7.38
N PHE A 607 -25.37 18.38 -7.64
CA PHE A 607 -25.61 18.94 -8.97
C PHE A 607 -24.70 18.39 -10.07
N TRP A 608 -23.47 17.99 -9.72
CA TRP A 608 -22.51 17.38 -10.66
C TRP A 608 -22.95 16.00 -11.19
N LEU A 609 -24.09 15.47 -10.77
CA LEU A 609 -24.68 14.24 -11.33
C LEU A 609 -25.84 14.52 -12.30
N PHE A 610 -26.22 15.79 -12.48
CA PHE A 610 -27.45 16.17 -13.16
C PHE A 610 -27.25 17.29 -14.18
N ASP A 611 -27.94 17.15 -15.31
CA ASP A 611 -28.17 18.30 -16.18
C ASP A 611 -29.22 19.23 -15.56
N PRO A 612 -29.04 20.57 -15.70
CA PRO A 612 -28.11 21.26 -16.61
C PRO A 612 -26.75 21.66 -16.00
N TRP A 613 -26.40 21.16 -14.81
CA TRP A 613 -25.19 21.60 -14.11
C TRP A 613 -23.96 20.76 -14.42
N PHE A 614 -24.12 19.50 -14.82
CA PHE A 614 -23.01 18.59 -15.12
C PHE A 614 -22.03 19.18 -16.14
N GLU A 615 -22.53 19.57 -17.32
CA GLU A 615 -21.66 20.11 -18.38
C GLU A 615 -20.98 21.42 -17.97
N LYS A 616 -21.71 22.31 -17.26
CA LYS A 616 -21.15 23.56 -16.72
C LYS A 616 -20.03 23.28 -15.71
N THR A 617 -20.21 22.26 -14.88
CA THR A 617 -19.20 21.78 -13.92
C THR A 617 -17.96 21.33 -14.67
N GLY A 618 -18.12 20.42 -15.63
CA GLY A 618 -17.01 19.92 -16.46
C GLY A 618 -16.24 21.06 -17.13
N MET A 619 -16.94 22.01 -17.76
CA MET A 619 -16.35 23.16 -18.43
C MET A 619 -15.53 24.05 -17.48
N VAL A 620 -16.06 24.34 -16.29
CA VAL A 620 -15.38 25.17 -15.28
C VAL A 620 -14.13 24.46 -14.76
N VAL A 621 -14.21 23.15 -14.53
CA VAL A 621 -13.08 22.32 -14.10
C VAL A 621 -12.00 22.28 -15.18
N VAL A 622 -12.36 21.98 -16.44
CA VAL A 622 -11.41 21.93 -17.56
C VAL A 622 -10.68 23.26 -17.72
N ARG A 623 -11.40 24.40 -17.72
CA ARG A 623 -10.76 25.72 -17.85
C ARG A 623 -9.75 26.01 -16.74
N PHE A 624 -10.11 25.65 -15.50
CA PHE A 624 -9.20 25.83 -14.37
C PHE A 624 -7.97 24.94 -14.49
N LEU A 625 -8.16 23.65 -14.75
CA LEU A 625 -7.05 22.69 -14.86
C LEU A 625 -6.13 23.03 -16.05
N GLN A 626 -6.68 23.46 -17.19
CA GLN A 626 -5.89 23.93 -18.32
C GLN A 626 -5.12 25.22 -17.99
N LYS A 627 -5.66 26.10 -17.16
CA LYS A 627 -4.92 27.30 -16.71
C LYS A 627 -3.74 26.93 -15.81
N VAL A 628 -3.91 25.96 -14.91
CA VAL A 628 -2.92 25.64 -13.86
C VAL A 628 -1.90 24.59 -14.29
N LEU A 629 -2.30 23.66 -15.17
CA LEU A 629 -1.46 22.52 -15.56
C LEU A 629 -0.82 22.67 -16.94
N ASN A 630 -1.22 23.62 -17.79
CA ASN A 630 -0.60 23.77 -19.12
C ASN A 630 0.72 24.52 -19.09
#